data_AF-A0A7C5DBR1-F1
#
_entry.id   AF-A0A7C5DBR1-F1
#
_cell.length_a   1.000
_cell.length_b   1.000
_cell.length_c   1.000
_cell.angle_alpha   90.00
_cell.angle_beta   90.00
_cell.angle_gamma   90.00
#
_symmetry.space_group_name_H-M   'P 1'
#
loop_
_entity.id
_entity.type
_entity.pdbx_description
1 polymer ?
#
loop_
_entity_poly.entity_id
_entity_poly.type
_entity_poly.pdbx_seq_one_letter_code
_entity_poly.pdbx_strand_id
1 'polypeptide(L)'
;LFTKKPQRYFLNSFVRDGRFKTPTEIIDTVEIKGNLFEQVEGIIKAIKKNINVKFEINDIERKEVWEYPITAIREACINALIHRDYLDSADVQIKIYDDHIWFWNPGKLPEGLTVEMLKKEHPSKLRNKLLAMVFYYAGLIERWGTGTVRMAEICRNWGFPEPEFKEESGGFSVVFWKDIYNEEFLEKMGLNERQVRAILYAKKRGKITNREYQEINNCSRNTASNELKELVIKGIFKESGKKGVGSYYEIV
;
A
#
# COMPACT_ATOMS: atom_id res chain seq x y z
N LEU A 1 6.57 20.86 17.83
CA LEU A 1 5.79 19.81 17.11
C LEU A 1 4.57 19.30 17.89
N PHE A 2 4.61 19.22 19.24
CA PHE A 2 3.46 18.78 20.07
C PHE A 2 2.70 19.92 20.81
N THR A 3 2.99 21.18 20.51
CA THR A 3 2.25 22.34 21.06
C THR A 3 0.90 22.50 20.34
N LYS A 4 -0.04 23.29 20.89
CA LYS A 4 -1.36 23.56 20.29
C LYS A 4 -1.29 24.17 18.88
N LYS A 5 -0.21 24.90 18.54
CA LYS A 5 -0.02 25.56 17.24
C LYS A 5 1.45 25.47 16.78
N PRO A 6 1.94 24.28 16.37
CA PRO A 6 3.35 24.09 16.04
C PRO A 6 3.78 24.87 14.79
N GLN A 7 2.83 25.19 13.90
CA GLN A 7 3.09 25.96 12.70
C GLN A 7 3.53 27.41 12.98
N ARG A 8 3.39 27.91 14.22
CA ARG A 8 3.99 29.20 14.61
C ARG A 8 5.52 29.17 14.66
N TYR A 9 6.10 27.98 14.84
CA TYR A 9 7.54 27.78 14.99
C TYR A 9 8.13 27.01 13.80
N PHE A 10 7.36 26.08 13.24
CA PHE A 10 7.73 25.26 12.08
C PHE A 10 6.65 25.42 11.01
N LEU A 11 6.80 26.43 10.15
CA LEU A 11 5.79 26.82 9.14
C LEU A 11 5.37 25.66 8.24
N ASN A 12 6.33 24.81 7.87
CA ASN A 12 6.20 23.62 7.05
C ASN A 12 5.68 22.39 7.81
N SER A 13 5.43 22.46 9.12
CA SER A 13 5.00 21.32 9.96
C SER A 13 3.54 20.95 9.72
N PHE A 14 3.14 20.67 8.49
CA PHE A 14 1.82 20.17 8.10
C PHE A 14 1.97 19.06 7.06
N VAL A 15 0.85 18.43 6.71
CA VAL A 15 0.76 17.42 5.65
C VAL A 15 -0.23 17.89 4.61
N ARG A 16 0.11 17.75 3.32
CA ARG A 16 -0.83 17.93 2.21
C ARG A 16 -1.38 16.58 1.79
N ASP A 17 -2.69 16.41 1.94
CA ASP A 17 -3.44 15.29 1.41
C ASP A 17 -4.23 15.76 0.19
N GLY A 18 -4.23 14.98 -0.89
CA GLY A 18 -5.01 15.31 -2.07
C GLY A 18 -5.54 14.08 -2.80
N ARG A 19 -6.74 14.22 -3.38
CA ARG A 19 -7.37 13.23 -4.25
C ARG A 19 -7.09 13.59 -5.70
N PHE A 20 -6.54 12.66 -6.46
CA PHE A 20 -6.11 12.86 -7.84
C PHE A 20 -6.79 11.85 -8.76
N LYS A 21 -7.19 12.32 -9.95
CA LYS A 21 -7.58 11.43 -11.07
C LYS A 21 -6.37 11.10 -11.94
N THR A 22 -5.56 12.11 -12.21
CA THR A 22 -4.27 12.03 -12.91
C THR A 22 -3.26 12.91 -12.16
N PRO A 23 -1.94 12.82 -12.45
CA PRO A 23 -0.94 13.66 -11.78
C PRO A 23 -1.19 15.17 -11.88
N THR A 24 -1.97 15.60 -12.87
CA THR A 24 -2.32 17.01 -13.13
C THR A 24 -3.76 17.37 -12.75
N GLU A 25 -4.62 16.38 -12.50
CA GLU A 25 -6.05 16.60 -12.22
C GLU A 25 -6.36 16.31 -10.76
N ILE A 26 -6.55 17.40 -10.01
CA ILE A 26 -6.78 17.39 -8.56
C ILE A 26 -8.28 17.55 -8.29
N ILE A 27 -8.86 16.60 -7.57
CA ILE A 27 -10.29 16.57 -7.22
C ILE A 27 -10.53 17.25 -5.87
N ASP A 28 -9.69 16.94 -4.87
CA ASP A 28 -9.79 17.48 -3.51
C ASP A 28 -8.39 17.68 -2.94
N THR A 29 -8.24 18.63 -2.01
CA THR A 29 -6.98 18.88 -1.31
C THR A 29 -7.25 19.42 0.09
N VAL A 30 -6.51 18.89 1.06
CA VAL A 30 -6.60 19.27 2.47
C VAL A 30 -5.20 19.49 3.04
N GLU A 31 -5.01 20.63 3.69
CA GLU A 31 -3.83 20.88 4.53
C GLU A 31 -4.12 20.48 5.98
N ILE A 32 -3.39 19.48 6.46
CA ILE A 32 -3.57 18.92 7.79
C ILE A 32 -2.55 19.56 8.73
N LYS A 33 -3.04 20.50 9.55
CA LYS A 33 -2.26 21.28 10.53
C LYS A 33 -2.54 20.78 11.94
N GLY A 34 -1.95 21.46 12.94
CA GLY A 34 -2.01 21.05 14.34
C GLY A 34 -0.77 20.27 14.78
N ASN A 35 -0.82 19.71 15.98
CA ASN A 35 0.24 18.87 16.54
C ASN A 35 0.34 17.51 15.80
N LEU A 36 1.43 16.78 16.01
CA LEU A 36 1.66 15.54 15.26
C LEU A 36 0.60 14.46 15.51
N PHE A 37 -0.05 14.41 16.67
CA PHE A 37 -1.15 13.48 16.92
C PHE A 37 -2.41 13.88 16.14
N GLU A 38 -2.75 15.18 16.17
CA GLU A 38 -3.84 15.73 15.35
C GLU A 38 -3.59 15.50 13.86
N GLN A 39 -2.34 15.58 13.42
CA GLN A 39 -1.97 15.28 12.03
C GLN A 39 -2.19 13.81 11.69
N VAL A 40 -1.83 12.86 12.56
CA VAL A 40 -2.12 11.44 12.32
C VAL A 40 -3.62 11.20 12.15
N GLU A 41 -4.44 11.73 13.07
CA GLU A 41 -5.90 11.59 13.00
C GLU A 41 -6.48 12.24 11.75
N GLY A 42 -6.00 13.44 11.43
CA GLY A 42 -6.41 14.20 10.24
C GLY A 42 -6.09 13.46 8.94
N ILE A 43 -4.92 12.83 8.85
CA ILE A 43 -4.50 12.05 7.66
C ILE A 43 -5.41 10.84 7.49
N ILE A 44 -5.63 10.06 8.55
CA ILE A 44 -6.49 8.89 8.47
C ILE A 44 -7.93 9.28 8.10
N LYS A 45 -8.43 10.40 8.61
CA LYS A 45 -9.74 10.93 8.26
C LYS A 45 -9.81 11.38 6.80
N ALA A 46 -8.80 12.07 6.29
CA ALA A 46 -8.72 12.53 4.91
C ALA A 46 -8.66 11.35 3.93
N ILE A 47 -7.86 10.33 4.24
CA ILE A 47 -7.79 9.10 3.45
C ILE A 47 -9.15 8.40 3.46
N LYS A 48 -9.76 8.17 4.63
CA LYS A 48 -11.09 7.53 4.75
C LYS A 48 -12.19 8.25 3.98
N LYS A 49 -12.13 9.58 3.86
CA LYS A 49 -13.08 10.36 3.06
C LYS A 49 -12.97 10.05 1.56
N ASN A 50 -11.79 9.64 1.10
CA ASN A 50 -11.43 9.51 -0.31
C ASN A 50 -11.31 8.06 -0.80
N ILE A 51 -11.47 7.08 0.09
CA ILE A 51 -11.49 5.65 -0.22
C ILE A 51 -12.86 5.03 0.04
N ASN A 52 -13.13 3.90 -0.58
CA ASN A 52 -14.42 3.22 -0.42
C ASN A 52 -14.51 2.46 0.91
N VAL A 53 -15.74 2.30 1.41
CA VAL A 53 -16.07 1.45 2.55
C VAL A 53 -17.25 0.55 2.20
N LYS A 54 -17.11 -0.74 2.50
CA LYS A 54 -18.19 -1.72 2.44
C LYS A 54 -18.68 -2.02 3.85
N PHE A 55 -19.93 -2.44 3.97
CA PHE A 55 -20.51 -2.84 5.24
C PHE A 55 -20.83 -4.33 5.18
N GLU A 56 -20.15 -5.10 6.02
CA GLU A 56 -20.49 -6.49 6.27
C GLU A 56 -21.46 -6.52 7.45
N ILE A 57 -22.63 -7.13 7.25
CA ILE A 57 -23.61 -7.35 8.31
C ILE A 57 -23.43 -8.79 8.77
N ASN A 58 -22.86 -8.97 9.95
CA ASN A 58 -22.99 -10.23 10.69
C ASN A 58 -24.21 -10.09 11.61
N ASP A 59 -24.80 -11.22 12.05
CA ASP A 59 -26.11 -11.32 12.74
C ASP A 59 -26.36 -10.35 13.91
N ILE A 60 -25.33 -9.66 14.43
CA ILE A 60 -25.42 -8.79 15.62
C ILE A 60 -24.72 -7.42 15.41
N GLU A 61 -23.75 -7.29 14.50
CA GLU A 61 -22.96 -6.05 14.34
C GLU A 61 -22.61 -5.72 12.88
N ARG A 62 -22.73 -4.42 12.54
CA ARG A 62 -22.29 -3.86 11.25
C ARG A 62 -20.80 -3.56 11.31
N LYS A 63 -20.02 -4.26 10.49
CA LYS A 63 -18.58 -4.05 10.38
C LYS A 63 -18.23 -3.25 9.13
N GLU A 64 -17.46 -2.17 9.31
CA GLU A 64 -16.87 -1.41 8.21
C GLU A 64 -15.63 -2.11 7.66
N VAL A 65 -15.65 -2.42 6.37
CA VAL A 65 -14.51 -2.94 5.63
C VAL A 65 -14.04 -1.88 4.64
N TRP A 66 -12.94 -1.23 4.99
CA TRP A 66 -12.32 -0.18 4.18
C TRP A 66 -11.56 -0.78 2.99
N GLU A 67 -11.42 0.00 1.92
CA GLU A 67 -10.71 -0.39 0.71
C GLU A 67 -9.22 -0.66 0.90
N TYR A 68 -8.61 -0.14 1.97
CA TYR A 68 -7.22 -0.39 2.34
C TYR A 68 -7.11 -0.84 3.79
N PRO A 69 -6.08 -1.64 4.15
CA PRO A 69 -5.79 -1.96 5.54
C PRO A 69 -5.40 -0.70 6.32
N ILE A 70 -6.37 -0.10 7.02
CA ILE A 70 -6.19 1.17 7.76
C ILE A 70 -5.06 1.08 8.79
N THR A 71 -4.81 -0.09 9.35
CA THR A 71 -3.69 -0.33 10.28
C THR A 71 -2.33 -0.15 9.61
N ALA A 72 -2.16 -0.63 8.37
CA ALA A 72 -0.93 -0.43 7.59
C ALA A 72 -0.79 1.02 7.12
N ILE A 73 -1.89 1.65 6.70
CA ILE A 73 -1.92 3.08 6.35
C ILE A 73 -1.53 3.96 7.54
N ARG A 74 -2.01 3.61 8.75
CA ARG A 74 -1.63 4.30 9.99
C ARG A 74 -0.14 4.17 10.30
N GLU A 75 0.43 2.99 10.09
CA GLU A 75 1.87 2.76 10.24
C GLU A 75 2.68 3.64 9.27
N ALA A 76 2.31 3.67 7.98
CA ALA A 76 2.95 4.55 6.99
C ALA A 76 2.83 6.03 7.35
N CYS A 77 1.64 6.47 7.80
CA CYS A 77 1.40 7.83 8.24
C CYS A 77 2.33 8.24 9.40
N ILE A 78 2.43 7.39 10.43
CA ILE A 78 3.28 7.68 11.58
C ILE A 78 4.75 7.68 11.16
N ASN A 79 5.17 6.72 10.32
CA ASN A 79 6.54 6.65 9.82
C ASN A 79 6.90 7.89 8.97
N ALA A 80 5.99 8.36 8.11
CA ALA A 80 6.19 9.58 7.32
C ALA A 80 6.40 10.81 8.20
N LEU A 81 5.69 10.93 9.34
CA LEU A 81 5.87 12.03 10.28
C LEU A 81 7.16 11.89 11.12
N ILE A 82 7.48 10.69 11.62
CA ILE A 82 8.65 10.46 12.47
C ILE A 82 9.96 10.56 11.67
N HIS A 83 9.98 10.05 10.44
CA HIS A 83 11.19 9.98 9.63
C HIS A 83 11.40 11.21 8.72
N ARG A 84 10.43 12.13 8.70
CA ARG A 84 10.52 13.39 7.98
C ARG A 84 11.79 14.17 8.30
N ASP A 85 12.42 14.74 7.29
CA ASP A 85 13.37 15.83 7.48
C ASP A 85 12.63 17.15 7.79
N TYR A 86 12.65 17.58 9.05
CA TYR A 86 11.99 18.83 9.48
C TYR A 86 12.81 20.08 9.17
N LEU A 87 14.05 19.93 8.69
CA LEU A 87 14.88 21.04 8.22
C LEU A 87 14.59 21.40 6.75
N ASP A 88 14.00 20.47 6.00
CA ASP A 88 13.57 20.70 4.62
C ASP A 88 12.28 21.51 4.58
N SER A 89 12.20 22.51 3.70
CA SER A 89 11.02 23.34 3.49
C SER A 89 9.79 22.57 2.97
N ALA A 90 10.00 21.42 2.33
CA ALA A 90 8.93 20.58 1.82
C ALA A 90 8.12 19.95 2.96
N ASP A 91 6.82 19.77 2.72
CA ASP A 91 5.88 19.08 3.58
C ASP A 91 5.72 17.61 3.19
N VAL A 92 5.09 16.83 4.07
CA VAL A 92 4.68 15.45 3.75
C VAL A 92 3.51 15.54 2.77
N GLN A 93 3.59 14.77 1.69
CA GLN A 93 2.57 14.72 0.65
C GLN A 93 1.93 13.35 0.62
N ILE A 94 0.60 13.33 0.57
CA ILE A 94 -0.19 12.12 0.43
C ILE A 94 -1.09 12.35 -0.79
N LYS A 95 -0.95 11.48 -1.79
CA LYS A 95 -1.75 11.52 -3.01
C LYS A 95 -2.55 10.25 -3.12
N ILE A 96 -3.87 10.40 -3.22
CA ILE A 96 -4.82 9.29 -3.33
C ILE A 96 -5.25 9.21 -4.79
N TYR A 97 -4.90 8.12 -5.46
CA TYR A 97 -5.33 7.79 -6.81
C TYR A 97 -6.37 6.68 -6.78
N ASP A 98 -6.94 6.36 -7.94
CA ASP A 98 -7.99 5.33 -8.06
C ASP A 98 -7.45 3.90 -7.79
N ASP A 99 -6.16 3.72 -8.01
CA ASP A 99 -5.43 2.46 -8.01
C ASP A 99 -4.33 2.40 -6.93
N HIS A 100 -3.95 3.51 -6.31
CA HIS A 100 -2.95 3.52 -5.24
C HIS A 100 -3.02 4.73 -4.32
N ILE A 101 -2.41 4.61 -3.14
CA ILE A 101 -2.12 5.73 -2.24
C ILE A 101 -0.60 5.90 -2.20
N TRP A 102 -0.15 7.11 -2.52
CA TRP A 102 1.26 7.48 -2.52
C TRP A 102 1.56 8.41 -1.33
N PHE A 103 2.40 7.93 -0.42
CA PHE A 103 2.97 8.73 0.67
C PHE A 103 4.36 9.17 0.27
N TRP A 104 4.70 10.43 0.53
CA TRP A 104 6.05 10.95 0.35
C TRP A 104 6.41 11.91 1.45
N ASN A 105 7.62 11.79 1.98
CA ASN A 105 8.19 12.76 2.91
C ASN A 105 9.57 13.21 2.44
N PRO A 106 9.97 14.45 2.77
CA PRO A 106 11.32 14.90 2.51
C PRO A 106 12.32 14.13 3.37
N GLY A 107 13.51 13.93 2.80
CA GLY A 107 14.60 13.19 3.41
C GLY A 107 14.69 11.74 2.91
N LYS A 108 15.93 11.32 2.68
CA LYS A 108 16.31 9.96 2.28
C LYS A 108 16.39 9.00 3.48
N LEU A 109 16.59 7.72 3.20
CA LEU A 109 16.89 6.73 4.23
C LEU A 109 18.17 7.11 5.01
N PRO A 110 18.23 6.81 6.31
CA PRO A 110 19.45 6.96 7.09
C PRO A 110 20.60 6.15 6.48
N GLU A 111 21.83 6.65 6.63
CA GLU A 111 23.02 6.00 6.11
C GLU A 111 23.14 4.55 6.57
N GLY A 112 23.43 3.65 5.63
CA GLY A 112 23.52 2.20 5.87
C GLY A 112 22.17 1.47 5.95
N LEU A 113 21.06 2.11 5.59
CA LEU A 113 19.81 1.42 5.23
C LEU A 113 19.58 1.54 3.72
N THR A 114 19.09 0.47 3.12
CA THR A 114 18.62 0.47 1.73
C THR A 114 17.14 0.08 1.66
N VAL A 115 16.50 0.40 0.53
CA VAL A 115 15.10 0.06 0.27
C VAL A 115 14.83 -1.44 0.43
N GLU A 116 15.74 -2.29 -0.03
CA GLU A 116 15.62 -3.75 0.02
C GLU A 116 15.64 -4.28 1.47
N MET A 117 16.31 -3.57 2.38
CA MET A 117 16.37 -3.95 3.78
C MET A 117 15.03 -3.75 4.50
N LEU A 118 14.21 -2.79 4.07
CA LEU A 118 12.95 -2.44 4.74
C LEU A 118 11.91 -3.56 4.70
N LYS A 119 12.09 -4.55 3.82
CA LYS A 119 11.26 -5.76 3.72
C LYS A 119 11.77 -6.93 4.56
N LYS A 120 12.89 -6.76 5.26
CA LYS A 120 13.53 -7.78 6.10
C LYS A 120 13.76 -7.22 7.49
N GLU A 121 14.17 -8.07 8.42
CA GLU A 121 14.63 -7.59 9.71
C GLU A 121 15.87 -6.69 9.51
N HIS A 122 15.81 -5.48 10.07
CA HIS A 122 16.87 -4.49 9.97
C HIS A 122 16.97 -3.67 11.27
N PRO A 123 18.14 -3.10 11.58
CA PRO A 123 18.27 -2.23 12.74
C PRO A 123 17.37 -1.00 12.61
N SER A 124 16.78 -0.59 13.73
CA SER A 124 16.00 0.64 13.82
C SER A 124 16.93 1.86 13.80
N LYS A 125 17.03 2.54 12.66
CA LYS A 125 17.72 3.84 12.54
C LYS A 125 16.70 4.96 12.39
N LEU A 126 16.60 5.80 13.42
CA LEU A 126 15.63 6.89 13.50
C LEU A 126 16.29 8.24 13.24
N ARG A 127 15.74 9.03 12.31
CA ARG A 127 16.16 10.42 12.07
C ARG A 127 15.81 11.30 13.27
N ASN A 128 14.56 11.21 13.74
CA ASN A 128 14.06 12.01 14.86
C ASN A 128 13.80 11.14 16.10
N LYS A 129 14.86 10.80 16.84
CA LYS A 129 14.79 9.92 18.04
C LYS A 129 13.77 10.40 19.08
N LEU A 130 13.75 11.71 19.37
CA LEU A 130 12.82 12.27 20.36
C LEU A 130 11.36 12.16 19.92
N LEU A 131 11.07 12.37 18.63
CA LEU A 131 9.71 12.21 18.10
C LEU A 131 9.26 10.76 18.23
N ALA A 132 10.11 9.82 17.80
CA ALA A 132 9.82 8.40 17.97
C ALA A 132 9.59 8.00 19.43
N MET A 133 10.36 8.55 20.38
CA MET A 133 10.14 8.30 21.82
C MET A 133 8.76 8.77 22.28
N VAL A 134 8.29 9.95 21.83
CA VAL A 134 6.96 10.45 22.17
C VAL A 134 5.86 9.54 21.61
N PHE A 135 5.96 9.12 20.35
CA PHE A 135 5.01 8.19 19.74
C PHE A 135 5.02 6.80 20.40
N TYR A 136 6.19 6.34 20.85
CA TYR A 136 6.33 5.09 21.60
C TYR A 136 5.62 5.17 22.96
N TYR A 137 5.84 6.25 23.72
CA TYR A 137 5.17 6.44 25.02
C TYR A 137 3.66 6.64 24.88
N ALA A 138 3.20 7.18 23.75
CA ALA A 138 1.79 7.25 23.41
C ALA A 138 1.19 5.89 23.00
N GLY A 139 1.99 4.82 22.92
CA GLY A 139 1.53 3.49 22.52
C GLY A 139 1.22 3.36 21.02
N LEU A 140 1.71 4.28 20.19
CA LEU A 140 1.38 4.32 18.76
C LEU A 140 2.35 3.53 17.88
N ILE A 141 3.58 3.32 18.34
CA ILE A 141 4.65 2.58 17.63
C ILE A 141 5.41 1.63 18.55
N GLU A 142 6.15 0.71 17.95
CA GLU A 142 7.15 -0.15 18.61
C GLU A 142 8.58 0.34 18.31
N ARG A 143 9.60 -0.13 19.05
CA ARG A 143 11.02 0.30 18.90
C ARG A 143 11.90 -0.64 18.09
N TRP A 144 11.42 -1.82 17.74
CA TRP A 144 12.24 -2.91 17.20
C TRP A 144 12.54 -2.81 15.70
N GLY A 145 12.10 -1.76 15.00
CA GLY A 145 12.31 -1.63 13.55
C GLY A 145 11.43 -2.57 12.72
N THR A 146 10.38 -3.14 13.32
CA THR A 146 9.46 -4.10 12.70
C THR A 146 8.32 -3.44 11.92
N GLY A 147 8.19 -2.11 11.99
CA GLY A 147 7.05 -1.37 11.44
C GLY A 147 6.83 -1.59 9.94
N THR A 148 7.90 -1.50 9.13
CA THR A 148 7.83 -1.72 7.67
C THR A 148 7.54 -3.17 7.31
N VAL A 149 8.11 -4.13 8.06
CA VAL A 149 7.85 -5.56 7.87
C VAL A 149 6.40 -5.90 8.21
N ARG A 150 5.90 -5.42 9.36
CA ARG A 150 4.51 -5.60 9.80
C ARG A 150 3.54 -4.97 8.81
N MET A 151 3.86 -3.79 8.28
CA MET A 151 3.06 -3.13 7.26
C MET A 151 2.94 -4.00 5.99
N ALA A 152 4.03 -4.62 5.54
CA ALA A 152 4.02 -5.57 4.43
C ALA A 152 3.22 -6.84 4.75
N GLU A 153 3.34 -7.39 5.96
CA GLU A 153 2.56 -8.54 6.42
C GLU A 153 1.06 -8.26 6.45
N ILE A 154 0.66 -7.08 6.95
CA ILE A 154 -0.74 -6.66 6.97
C ILE A 154 -1.31 -6.61 5.55
N CYS A 155 -0.60 -5.98 4.61
CA CYS A 155 -1.01 -5.95 3.21
C CYS A 155 -1.14 -7.35 2.63
N ARG A 156 -0.13 -8.22 2.86
CA ARG A 156 -0.14 -9.60 2.38
C ARG A 156 -1.33 -10.40 2.92
N ASN A 157 -1.63 -10.26 4.21
CA ASN A 157 -2.77 -10.92 4.86
C ASN A 157 -4.13 -10.42 4.34
N TRP A 158 -4.19 -9.17 3.91
CA TRP A 158 -5.34 -8.59 3.21
C TRP A 158 -5.42 -8.99 1.74
N GLY A 159 -4.42 -9.69 1.20
CA GLY A 159 -4.32 -10.00 -0.22
C GLY A 159 -3.88 -8.82 -1.07
N PHE A 160 -3.31 -7.76 -0.50
CA PHE A 160 -2.79 -6.63 -1.25
C PHE A 160 -1.35 -6.91 -1.67
N PRO A 161 -0.87 -6.28 -2.77
CA PRO A 161 0.56 -6.17 -3.00
C PRO A 161 1.26 -5.58 -1.77
N GLU A 162 2.49 -6.02 -1.52
CA GLU A 162 3.30 -5.37 -0.48
C GLU A 162 3.50 -3.88 -0.82
N PRO A 163 3.59 -2.99 0.19
CA PRO A 163 3.92 -1.61 -0.05
C PRO A 163 5.25 -1.49 -0.80
N GLU A 164 5.28 -0.62 -1.79
CA GLU A 164 6.48 -0.31 -2.54
C GLU A 164 7.21 0.86 -1.87
N PHE A 165 8.49 0.68 -1.59
CA PHE A 165 9.33 1.69 -0.96
C PHE A 165 10.30 2.25 -2.01
N LYS A 166 10.45 3.57 -2.11
CA LYS A 166 11.35 4.21 -3.09
C LYS A 166 12.06 5.42 -2.49
N GLU A 167 13.30 5.65 -2.91
CA GLU A 167 13.92 6.97 -2.82
C GLU A 167 13.71 7.69 -4.14
N GLU A 168 12.87 8.72 -4.15
CA GLU A 168 12.52 9.45 -5.36
C GLU A 168 12.30 10.93 -5.08
N SER A 169 12.57 11.77 -6.09
CA SER A 169 12.34 13.21 -6.03
C SER A 169 13.01 13.89 -4.82
N GLY A 170 14.17 13.39 -4.38
CA GLY A 170 14.89 13.91 -3.21
C GLY A 170 14.35 13.49 -1.85
N GLY A 171 13.30 12.67 -1.81
CA GLY A 171 12.69 12.16 -0.58
C GLY A 171 12.52 10.65 -0.59
N PHE A 172 11.66 10.17 0.30
CA PHE A 172 11.30 8.77 0.43
C PHE A 172 9.79 8.62 0.25
N SER A 173 9.37 7.61 -0.51
CA SER A 173 7.96 7.30 -0.71
C SER A 173 7.59 5.87 -0.35
N VAL A 174 6.32 5.72 0.03
CA VAL A 174 5.64 4.45 0.28
C VAL A 174 4.37 4.42 -0.58
N VAL A 175 4.23 3.41 -1.41
CA VAL A 175 3.09 3.26 -2.32
C VAL A 175 2.26 2.05 -1.93
N PHE A 176 0.99 2.28 -1.63
CA PHE A 176 0.00 1.23 -1.40
C PHE A 176 -0.83 1.04 -2.64
N TRP A 177 -0.51 0.01 -3.41
CA TRP A 177 -1.33 -0.40 -4.55
C TRP A 177 -2.63 -1.03 -4.08
N LYS A 178 -3.73 -0.68 -4.76
CA LYS A 178 -5.04 -1.30 -4.56
C LYS A 178 -4.97 -2.76 -4.97
N ASP A 179 -5.72 -3.61 -4.26
CA ASP A 179 -5.93 -4.97 -4.73
C ASP A 179 -6.84 -4.98 -5.97
N ILE A 180 -6.22 -4.98 -7.15
CA ILE A 180 -6.90 -5.15 -8.44
C ILE A 180 -7.19 -6.62 -8.76
N TYR A 181 -6.87 -7.55 -7.86
CA TYR A 181 -7.04 -9.00 -8.04
C TYR A 181 -7.92 -9.61 -6.94
N ASN A 182 -8.97 -8.91 -6.52
CA ASN A 182 -10.05 -9.46 -5.70
C ASN A 182 -11.23 -9.92 -6.58
N GLU A 183 -12.02 -10.89 -6.09
CA GLU A 183 -13.12 -11.51 -6.86
C GLU A 183 -14.05 -10.47 -7.48
N GLU A 184 -14.54 -9.52 -6.69
CA GLU A 184 -15.49 -8.50 -7.16
C GLU A 184 -14.90 -7.60 -8.28
N PHE A 185 -13.61 -7.24 -8.18
CA PHE A 185 -12.95 -6.43 -9.21
C PHE A 185 -12.69 -7.24 -10.48
N LEU A 186 -12.27 -8.50 -10.32
CA LEU A 186 -12.02 -9.41 -11.44
C LEU A 186 -13.31 -9.75 -12.19
N GLU A 187 -14.43 -9.92 -11.48
CA GLU A 187 -15.76 -10.07 -12.07
C GLU A 187 -16.18 -8.82 -12.84
N LYS A 188 -15.97 -7.62 -12.28
CA LYS A 188 -16.23 -6.35 -12.99
C LYS A 188 -15.35 -6.15 -14.23
N MET A 189 -14.18 -6.78 -14.30
CA MET A 189 -13.33 -6.81 -15.49
C MET A 189 -13.83 -7.77 -16.59
N GLY A 190 -14.99 -8.42 -16.37
CA GLY A 190 -15.58 -9.37 -17.30
C GLY A 190 -14.80 -10.68 -17.40
N LEU A 191 -14.09 -11.06 -16.34
CA LEU A 191 -13.41 -12.35 -16.25
C LEU A 191 -14.39 -13.44 -15.81
N ASN A 192 -14.22 -14.64 -16.35
CA ASN A 192 -15.02 -15.77 -15.92
C ASN A 192 -14.50 -16.38 -14.60
N GLU A 193 -15.32 -17.19 -13.92
CA GLU A 193 -14.97 -17.81 -12.63
C GLU A 193 -13.66 -18.62 -12.68
N ARG A 194 -13.32 -19.24 -13.82
CA ARG A 194 -12.08 -20.01 -13.97
C ARG A 194 -10.84 -19.12 -14.00
N GLN A 195 -10.95 -17.99 -14.71
CA GLN A 195 -9.94 -16.94 -14.79
C GLN A 195 -9.73 -16.29 -13.41
N VAL A 196 -10.81 -15.97 -12.70
CA VAL A 196 -10.77 -15.44 -11.33
C VAL A 196 -10.01 -16.42 -10.41
N ARG A 197 -10.41 -17.70 -10.40
CA ARG A 197 -9.73 -18.73 -9.60
C ARG A 197 -8.24 -18.85 -9.91
N ALA A 198 -7.88 -18.79 -11.19
CA ALA A 198 -6.49 -18.87 -11.61
C ALA A 198 -5.65 -17.69 -11.15
N ILE A 199 -6.19 -16.48 -11.21
CA ILE A 199 -5.54 -15.26 -10.71
C ILE A 199 -5.33 -15.38 -9.20
N LEU A 200 -6.37 -15.77 -8.45
CA LEU A 200 -6.26 -15.95 -7.00
C LEU A 200 -5.27 -17.06 -6.61
N TYR A 201 -5.20 -18.14 -7.40
CA TYR A 201 -4.22 -19.21 -7.21
C TYR A 201 -2.79 -18.70 -7.46
N ALA A 202 -2.56 -18.00 -8.57
CA ALA A 202 -1.26 -17.42 -8.91
C ALA A 202 -0.82 -16.38 -7.87
N LYS A 203 -1.77 -15.57 -7.35
CA LYS A 203 -1.53 -14.59 -6.29
C LYS A 203 -1.02 -15.22 -5.00
N LYS A 204 -1.55 -16.40 -4.62
CA LYS A 204 -1.11 -17.13 -3.42
C LYS A 204 0.23 -17.86 -3.59
N ARG A 205 0.52 -18.37 -4.79
CA ARG A 205 1.71 -19.21 -5.06
C ARG A 205 2.82 -18.52 -5.85
N GLY A 206 2.63 -17.26 -6.22
CA GLY A 206 3.52 -16.47 -7.07
C GLY A 206 3.39 -16.77 -8.56
N LYS A 207 3.01 -18.00 -8.94
CA LYS A 207 2.88 -18.43 -10.33
C LYS A 207 1.79 -19.50 -10.52
N ILE A 208 1.39 -19.70 -11.76
CA ILE A 208 0.51 -20.79 -12.18
C ILE A 208 1.01 -21.41 -13.49
N THR A 209 0.95 -22.73 -13.58
CA THR A 209 1.21 -23.48 -14.81
C THR A 209 -0.10 -23.85 -15.50
N ASN A 210 -0.03 -24.18 -16.79
CA ASN A 210 -1.19 -24.66 -17.53
C ASN A 210 -1.80 -25.93 -16.90
N ARG A 211 -0.96 -26.80 -16.32
CA ARG A 211 -1.40 -28.01 -15.62
C ARG A 211 -2.16 -27.66 -14.34
N GLU A 212 -1.63 -26.76 -13.52
CA GLU A 212 -2.32 -26.31 -12.30
C GLU A 212 -3.65 -25.63 -12.64
N TYR A 213 -3.73 -24.86 -13.73
CA TYR A 213 -4.98 -24.28 -14.20
C TYR A 213 -6.03 -25.36 -14.51
N GLN A 214 -5.65 -26.45 -15.19
CA GLN A 214 -6.55 -27.57 -15.48
C GLN A 214 -7.01 -28.25 -14.19
N GLU A 215 -6.11 -28.44 -13.21
CA GLU A 215 -6.41 -29.12 -11.94
C GLU A 215 -7.41 -28.30 -11.09
N ILE A 216 -7.22 -26.98 -10.97
CA ILE A 216 -8.11 -26.13 -10.14
C ILE A 216 -9.48 -25.86 -10.79
N ASN A 217 -9.58 -25.96 -12.12
CA ASN A 217 -10.79 -25.62 -12.88
C ASN A 217 -11.47 -26.81 -13.55
N ASN A 218 -10.90 -28.02 -13.42
CA ASN A 218 -11.36 -29.25 -14.06
C ASN A 218 -11.69 -29.06 -15.56
N CYS A 219 -10.75 -28.48 -16.31
CA CYS A 219 -10.96 -28.11 -17.71
C CYS A 219 -9.90 -28.74 -18.65
N SER A 220 -10.18 -28.73 -19.96
CA SER A 220 -9.24 -29.25 -20.95
C SER A 220 -7.97 -28.39 -21.06
N ARG A 221 -6.87 -29.01 -21.53
CA ARG A 221 -5.62 -28.30 -21.84
C ARG A 221 -5.80 -27.15 -22.82
N ASN A 222 -6.66 -27.31 -23.83
CA ASN A 222 -6.92 -26.26 -24.82
C ASN A 222 -7.67 -25.08 -24.20
N THR A 223 -8.68 -25.35 -23.37
CA THR A 223 -9.40 -24.33 -22.61
C THR A 223 -8.44 -23.54 -21.71
N ALA A 224 -7.62 -24.23 -20.91
CA ALA A 224 -6.62 -23.60 -20.05
C ALA A 224 -5.64 -22.73 -20.84
N SER A 225 -5.18 -23.22 -22.01
CA SER A 225 -4.24 -22.49 -22.86
C SER A 225 -4.85 -21.22 -23.44
N ASN A 226 -6.12 -21.25 -23.85
CA ASN A 226 -6.82 -20.08 -24.39
C ASN A 226 -7.09 -19.05 -23.30
N GLU A 227 -7.63 -19.47 -22.15
CA GLU A 227 -7.97 -18.56 -21.04
C GLU A 227 -6.72 -17.94 -20.40
N LEU A 228 -5.61 -18.68 -20.28
CA LEU A 228 -4.33 -18.13 -19.84
C LEU A 228 -3.77 -17.10 -20.82
N LYS A 229 -3.89 -17.34 -22.13
CA LYS A 229 -3.49 -16.34 -23.15
C LYS A 229 -4.35 -15.09 -23.09
N GLU A 230 -5.66 -15.22 -22.87
CA GLU A 230 -6.53 -14.07 -22.67
C GLU A 230 -6.10 -13.22 -21.48
N LEU A 231 -5.71 -13.85 -20.36
CA LEU A 231 -5.18 -13.17 -19.18
C LEU A 231 -3.85 -12.45 -19.47
N VAL A 232 -3.02 -12.99 -20.35
CA VAL A 232 -1.80 -12.31 -20.82
C VAL A 232 -2.14 -11.12 -21.71
N ILE A 233 -3.09 -11.26 -22.64
CA ILE A 233 -3.55 -10.18 -23.53
C ILE A 233 -4.16 -9.02 -22.72
N LYS A 234 -4.92 -9.34 -21.66
CA LYS A 234 -5.50 -8.36 -20.74
C LYS A 234 -4.45 -7.71 -19.81
N GLY A 235 -3.17 -8.08 -19.92
CA GLY A 235 -2.09 -7.53 -19.10
C GLY A 235 -2.13 -7.96 -17.63
N ILE A 236 -2.87 -9.02 -17.30
CA ILE A 236 -2.99 -9.54 -15.93
C ILE A 236 -1.86 -10.52 -15.63
N PHE A 237 -1.52 -11.37 -16.59
CA PHE A 237 -0.41 -12.31 -16.50
C PHE A 237 0.73 -11.95 -17.45
N LYS A 238 1.95 -12.32 -17.05
CA LYS A 238 3.13 -12.41 -17.91
C LYS A 238 3.58 -13.86 -18.04
N GLU A 239 4.01 -14.25 -19.24
CA GLU A 239 4.61 -15.57 -19.47
C GLU A 239 6.09 -15.58 -19.05
N SER A 240 6.57 -16.73 -18.55
CA SER A 240 7.97 -16.90 -18.14
C SER A 240 9.00 -16.89 -19.28
N GLY A 241 8.56 -16.76 -20.54
CA GLY A 241 9.40 -16.80 -21.74
C GLY A 241 9.89 -18.20 -22.14
N LYS A 242 9.67 -19.24 -21.31
CA LYS A 242 9.99 -20.64 -21.64
C LYS A 242 8.82 -21.30 -22.35
N LYS A 243 9.08 -21.94 -23.51
CA LYS A 243 8.09 -22.77 -24.22
C LYS A 243 8.27 -24.25 -23.83
N GLY A 244 7.18 -24.92 -23.46
CA GLY A 244 7.17 -26.36 -23.15
C GLY A 244 7.16 -26.66 -21.65
N VAL A 245 7.84 -27.75 -21.25
CA VAL A 245 7.89 -28.19 -19.84
C VAL A 245 8.57 -27.11 -19.00
N GLY A 246 7.85 -26.56 -18.02
CA GLY A 246 8.32 -25.46 -17.18
C GLY A 246 7.85 -24.07 -17.60
N SER A 247 6.96 -23.95 -18.60
CA SER A 247 6.24 -22.69 -18.86
C SER A 247 5.30 -22.37 -17.69
N TYR A 248 5.35 -21.14 -17.20
CA TYR A 248 4.47 -20.65 -16.14
C TYR A 248 4.06 -19.21 -16.41
N TYR A 249 3.01 -18.80 -15.72
CA TYR A 249 2.40 -17.49 -15.79
C TYR A 249 2.48 -16.86 -14.40
N GLU A 250 2.81 -15.57 -14.33
CA GLU A 250 2.85 -14.79 -13.08
C GLU A 250 1.97 -13.55 -13.24
N ILE A 251 1.45 -13.04 -12.13
CA ILE A 251 0.79 -11.73 -12.12
C ILE A 251 1.83 -10.66 -12.48
N VAL A 252 1.42 -9.68 -13.29
CA VAL A 252 2.28 -8.56 -13.71
C VAL A 252 2.73 -7.74 -12.52
#